data_AF-A0A2U1JAH1-F1
#
_entry.id   AF-A0A2U1JAH1-F1
#
_cell.length_a   1.000
_cell.length_b   1.000
_cell.length_c   1.000
_cell.angle_alpha   90.00
_cell.angle_beta   90.00
_cell.angle_gamma   90.00
#
_symmetry.space_group_name_H-M   'P 1'
#
loop_
_entity.id
_entity.type
_entity.pdbx_description
1 polymer ?
#
loop_
_entity_poly.entity_id
_entity_poly.type
_entity_poly.pdbx_seq_one_letter_code
_entity_poly.pdbx_strand_id
1 'polypeptide(L)'
;MNNGVIWLFMEVLTHVPIALGMAEFLYFLKSRYFSALVFFGGQVVCEILNIILKRVWKGGRPASRGKGYGMPSAHSQFMGYFIGYIVLFVGNRLICSESKKATVFWSSAILSVLVSFSRVYLGYHTPWQVIVGFFAGMATALVWYMAAEVIAMKLGLVDFFLGWGISRHLEIHFPSRITIEEPASVTRFRQFFKIQTVHPKPDYTACAEFLVDQADEIGLESKLAQGKQIVIMKLPGTDPSLKSIMLDSHTDVVPVFEEFWTYPPFAATIVEQEYGDHKIYARGSQDMKVTGSMQVFGSSSFDCCFWKETQEKYVYAVFAPDEEIGGTDGIGGFVETEYFKEMSVGFDLEEGLLGADHRNVFLYAERGFSQVTFTSHGNTGHGSQFIEGTAIEKLFPVIEEVMNLREQERQKLLALNDGSLNLK
;
A
#
# COMPACT_ATOMS: atom_id res chain seq x y z
N MET A 1 0.62 -58.35 -3.52
CA MET A 1 0.62 -56.93 -3.13
C MET A 1 -0.41 -56.23 -3.98
N ASN A 2 -1.42 -55.63 -3.36
CA ASN A 2 -2.56 -55.05 -4.07
C ASN A 2 -2.13 -53.71 -4.70
N ASN A 3 -1.57 -53.77 -5.91
CA ASN A 3 -1.11 -52.60 -6.67
C ASN A 3 -2.30 -51.90 -7.34
N GLY A 4 -3.31 -51.55 -6.56
CA GLY A 4 -4.50 -50.84 -7.05
C GLY A 4 -4.28 -49.33 -7.14
N VAL A 5 -5.18 -48.64 -7.86
CA VAL A 5 -5.15 -47.18 -8.05
C VAL A 5 -5.05 -46.41 -6.74
N ILE A 6 -5.71 -46.88 -5.67
CA ILE A 6 -5.66 -46.26 -4.33
C ILE A 6 -4.25 -46.31 -3.74
N TRP A 7 -3.51 -47.41 -3.92
CA TRP A 7 -2.14 -47.52 -3.41
C TRP A 7 -1.21 -46.54 -4.12
N LEU A 8 -1.32 -46.45 -5.45
CA LEU A 8 -0.54 -45.48 -6.25
C LEU A 8 -0.85 -44.04 -5.84
N PHE A 9 -2.12 -43.71 -5.64
CA PHE A 9 -2.53 -42.38 -5.16
C PHE A 9 -1.92 -42.05 -3.78
N MET A 10 -1.95 -43.00 -2.84
CA MET A 10 -1.34 -42.82 -1.52
C MET A 10 0.18 -42.64 -1.58
N GLU A 11 0.85 -43.35 -2.50
CA GLU A 11 2.29 -43.19 -2.73
C GLU A 11 2.63 -41.81 -3.28
N VAL A 12 1.85 -41.30 -4.24
CA VAL A 12 2.02 -39.93 -4.78
C VAL A 12 1.87 -38.88 -3.68
N LEU A 13 0.92 -39.04 -2.75
CA LEU A 13 0.76 -38.13 -1.62
C LEU A 13 2.01 -38.04 -0.73
N THR A 14 2.90 -39.03 -0.75
CA THR A 14 4.16 -38.97 0.03
C THR A 14 5.15 -37.95 -0.51
N HIS A 15 5.01 -37.53 -1.78
CA HIS A 15 5.88 -36.52 -2.40
C HIS A 15 5.39 -35.08 -2.20
N VAL A 16 4.16 -34.90 -1.71
CA VAL A 16 3.54 -33.58 -1.47
C VAL A 16 4.41 -32.68 -0.58
N PRO A 17 4.99 -33.13 0.55
CA PRO A 17 5.85 -32.27 1.37
C PRO A 17 7.03 -31.64 0.61
N ILE A 18 7.67 -32.41 -0.29
CA ILE A 18 8.79 -31.92 -1.09
C ILE A 18 8.28 -30.88 -2.09
N ALA A 19 7.16 -31.18 -2.77
CA ALA A 19 6.54 -30.25 -3.71
C ALA A 19 6.13 -28.93 -3.04
N LEU A 20 5.55 -28.99 -1.83
CA LEU A 20 5.19 -27.81 -1.05
C LEU A 20 6.42 -26.99 -0.65
N GLY A 21 7.47 -27.62 -0.11
CA GLY A 21 8.70 -26.92 0.25
C GLY A 21 9.38 -26.24 -0.95
N MET A 22 9.35 -26.88 -2.13
CA MET A 22 9.81 -26.25 -3.37
C MET A 22 8.92 -25.07 -3.79
N ALA A 23 7.59 -25.23 -3.72
CA ALA A 23 6.65 -24.18 -4.07
C ALA A 23 6.78 -22.95 -3.16
N GLU A 24 6.98 -23.15 -1.85
CA GLU A 24 7.22 -22.10 -0.87
C GLU A 24 8.48 -21.29 -1.19
N PHE A 25 9.59 -21.98 -1.48
CA PHE A 25 10.84 -21.30 -1.82
C PHE A 25 10.74 -20.54 -3.16
N LEU A 26 10.09 -21.13 -4.16
CA LEU A 26 9.83 -20.46 -5.44
C LEU A 26 8.91 -19.25 -5.26
N TYR A 27 7.92 -19.34 -4.38
CA TYR A 27 7.06 -18.21 -4.04
C TYR A 27 7.85 -17.08 -3.39
N PHE A 28 8.79 -17.38 -2.49
CA PHE A 28 9.72 -16.38 -1.97
C PHE A 28 10.56 -15.74 -3.08
N LEU A 29 11.12 -16.52 -4.01
CA LEU A 29 11.92 -15.96 -5.12
C LEU A 29 11.11 -15.04 -6.03
N LYS A 30 9.82 -15.34 -6.24
CA LYS A 30 8.92 -14.52 -7.06
C LYS A 30 8.42 -13.27 -6.34
N SER A 31 7.98 -13.40 -5.09
CA SER A 31 7.34 -12.33 -4.33
C SER A 31 8.32 -11.45 -3.57
N ARG A 32 9.51 -11.95 -3.25
CA ARG A 32 10.49 -11.33 -2.34
C ARG A 32 9.92 -10.99 -0.96
N TYR A 33 8.79 -11.57 -0.58
CA TYR A 33 8.17 -11.34 0.72
C TYR A 33 9.00 -12.00 1.82
N PHE A 34 9.45 -11.21 2.79
CA PHE A 34 10.17 -11.72 3.95
C PHE A 34 9.34 -12.75 4.73
N SER A 35 8.01 -12.60 4.77
CA SER A 35 7.10 -13.59 5.40
C SER A 35 7.14 -14.96 4.71
N ALA A 36 7.32 -15.02 3.38
CA ALA A 36 7.49 -16.30 2.67
C ALA A 36 8.82 -16.98 3.04
N LEU A 37 9.88 -16.19 3.21
CA LEU A 37 11.18 -16.69 3.68
C LEU A 37 11.10 -17.21 5.13
N VAL A 38 10.39 -16.48 6.00
CA VAL A 38 10.15 -16.90 7.39
C VAL A 38 9.35 -18.19 7.45
N PHE A 39 8.32 -18.34 6.62
CA PHE A 39 7.53 -19.56 6.54
C PHE A 39 8.39 -20.76 6.12
N PHE A 40 9.11 -20.63 5.01
CA PHE A 40 10.02 -21.68 4.53
C PHE A 40 11.12 -22.00 5.55
N GLY A 41 11.72 -20.98 6.17
CA GLY A 41 12.73 -21.14 7.21
C GLY A 41 12.23 -21.94 8.42
N GLY A 42 10.99 -21.71 8.84
CA GLY A 42 10.39 -22.47 9.93
C GLY A 42 10.04 -23.91 9.53
N GLN A 43 9.70 -24.16 8.26
CA GLN A 43 9.52 -25.51 7.73
C GLN A 43 10.83 -26.31 7.81
N VAL A 44 11.97 -25.69 7.46
CA VAL A 44 13.32 -26.27 7.62
C VAL A 44 13.64 -26.56 9.08
N VAL A 45 13.34 -25.61 9.99
CA VAL A 45 13.51 -25.80 11.44
C VAL A 45 12.66 -26.97 11.95
N CYS A 46 11.43 -27.10 11.45
CA CYS A 46 10.55 -28.20 11.81
C CYS A 46 11.13 -29.56 11.40
N GLU A 47 11.75 -29.67 10.22
CA GLU A 47 12.41 -30.90 9.78
C GLU A 47 13.66 -31.22 10.62
N ILE A 48 14.47 -30.21 10.97
CA ILE A 48 15.62 -30.37 11.88
C ILE A 48 15.13 -30.89 13.25
N LEU A 49 14.05 -30.31 13.79
CA LEU A 49 13.45 -30.78 15.04
C LEU A 49 12.96 -32.23 14.91
N ASN A 50 12.37 -32.63 13.78
CA ASN A 50 11.98 -34.02 13.56
C ASN A 50 13.19 -34.98 13.65
N ILE A 51 14.33 -34.62 13.03
CA ILE A 51 15.56 -35.42 13.08
C ILE A 51 16.06 -35.56 14.53
N ILE A 52 16.03 -34.48 15.30
CA ILE A 52 16.41 -34.48 16.72
C ILE A 52 15.47 -35.38 17.53
N LEU A 53 14.15 -35.18 17.41
CA LEU A 53 13.14 -35.94 18.14
C LEU A 53 13.24 -37.44 17.86
N LYS A 54 13.52 -37.84 16.62
CA LYS A 54 13.76 -39.23 16.25
C LYS A 54 14.96 -39.85 16.95
N ARG A 55 16.04 -39.09 17.15
CA ARG A 55 17.25 -39.56 17.86
C ARG A 55 17.04 -39.64 19.37
N VAL A 56 16.17 -38.81 19.92
CA VAL A 56 15.80 -38.83 21.34
C VAL A 56 14.87 -40.00 21.64
N TRP A 57 13.76 -40.14 20.90
CA TRP A 57 12.72 -41.14 21.21
C TRP A 57 13.04 -42.54 20.71
N LYS A 58 13.78 -42.65 19.60
CA LYS A 58 14.22 -43.93 19.01
C LYS A 58 13.09 -44.95 18.77
N GLY A 59 11.85 -44.49 18.56
CA GLY A 59 10.70 -45.37 18.39
C GLY A 59 10.79 -46.21 17.11
N GLY A 60 10.46 -47.50 17.21
CA GLY A 60 10.48 -48.46 16.11
C GLY A 60 9.38 -48.22 15.06
N ARG A 61 9.54 -48.77 13.85
CA ARG A 61 8.50 -48.71 12.80
C ARG A 61 7.59 -49.95 12.87
N PRO A 62 6.30 -49.84 12.49
CA PRO A 62 5.36 -50.96 12.55
C PRO A 62 5.59 -52.07 11.52
N ALA A 63 6.44 -51.85 10.49
CA ALA A 63 6.80 -52.85 9.49
C ALA A 63 8.29 -52.75 9.13
N SER A 64 8.86 -53.78 8.50
CA SER A 64 10.25 -53.81 7.95
C SER A 64 10.48 -52.85 6.77
N ARG A 65 9.59 -51.86 6.58
CA ARG A 65 9.67 -50.86 5.50
C ARG A 65 10.29 -49.55 6.01
N GLY A 66 11.52 -49.33 5.59
CA GLY A 66 12.29 -48.12 5.85
C GLY A 66 13.40 -48.32 6.88
N LYS A 67 14.48 -47.53 6.75
CA LYS A 67 15.63 -47.55 7.65
C LYS A 67 15.47 -46.47 8.73
N GLY A 68 15.86 -46.77 9.97
CA GLY A 68 15.91 -45.82 11.08
C GLY A 68 14.59 -45.62 11.86
N TYR A 69 14.61 -44.69 12.81
CA TYR A 69 13.52 -44.44 13.77
C TYR A 69 12.25 -43.88 13.11
N GLY A 70 11.09 -44.33 13.60
CA GLY A 70 9.76 -44.01 13.08
C GLY A 70 8.98 -42.96 13.89
N MET A 71 9.46 -42.58 15.07
CA MET A 71 8.76 -41.66 15.99
C MET A 71 9.51 -40.33 16.12
N PRO A 72 8.89 -39.16 15.86
CA PRO A 72 7.58 -38.96 15.22
C PRO A 72 7.63 -39.05 13.69
N SER A 73 6.47 -39.15 13.04
CA SER A 73 6.41 -39.19 11.57
C SER A 73 6.81 -37.84 10.94
N ALA A 74 7.82 -37.84 10.08
CA ALA A 74 8.32 -36.62 9.40
C ALA A 74 7.26 -35.98 8.50
N HIS A 75 6.58 -36.77 7.67
CA HIS A 75 5.57 -36.23 6.75
C HIS A 75 4.39 -35.63 7.53
N SER A 76 3.96 -36.30 8.60
CA SER A 76 2.88 -35.77 9.44
C SER A 76 3.31 -34.49 10.17
N GLN A 77 4.55 -34.43 10.66
CA GLN A 77 5.10 -33.24 11.30
C GLN A 77 5.25 -32.07 10.33
N PHE A 78 5.71 -32.33 9.11
CA PHE A 78 5.76 -31.34 8.04
C PHE A 78 4.37 -30.75 7.79
N MET A 79 3.36 -31.60 7.56
CA MET A 79 2.00 -31.15 7.27
C MET A 79 1.33 -30.45 8.46
N GLY A 80 1.65 -30.86 9.69
CA GLY A 80 1.21 -30.19 10.91
C GLY A 80 1.77 -28.78 11.05
N TYR A 81 3.05 -28.58 10.71
CA TYR A 81 3.63 -27.24 10.64
C TYR A 81 3.00 -26.41 9.52
N PHE A 82 2.92 -26.98 8.31
CA PHE A 82 2.37 -26.30 7.13
C PHE A 82 0.98 -25.73 7.41
N ILE A 83 0.05 -26.56 7.91
CA ILE A 83 -1.30 -26.08 8.21
C ILE A 83 -1.35 -25.15 9.41
N GLY A 84 -0.58 -25.44 10.47
CA GLY A 84 -0.52 -24.59 11.65
C GLY A 84 -0.09 -23.17 11.30
N TYR A 85 0.91 -23.03 10.43
CA TYR A 85 1.40 -21.74 9.99
C TYR A 85 0.43 -21.06 9.01
N ILE A 86 -0.14 -21.79 8.04
CA ILE A 86 -1.14 -21.25 7.10
C ILE A 86 -2.35 -20.70 7.86
N VAL A 87 -2.85 -21.38 8.90
CA VAL A 87 -3.97 -20.90 9.72
C VAL A 87 -3.63 -19.57 10.38
N LEU A 88 -2.45 -19.48 11.02
CA LEU A 88 -2.00 -18.27 11.69
C LEU A 88 -1.79 -17.13 10.69
N PHE A 89 -1.18 -17.41 9.54
CA PHE A 89 -0.95 -16.43 8.49
C PHE A 89 -2.25 -15.93 7.87
N VAL A 90 -3.17 -16.82 7.47
CA VAL A 90 -4.47 -16.46 6.88
C VAL A 90 -5.31 -15.66 7.88
N GLY A 91 -5.30 -16.04 9.16
CA GLY A 91 -6.06 -15.33 10.19
C GLY A 91 -5.56 -13.93 10.49
N ASN A 92 -4.25 -13.68 10.38
CA ASN A 92 -3.63 -12.43 10.84
C ASN A 92 -3.13 -11.49 9.73
N ARG A 93 -2.79 -12.01 8.55
CA ARG A 93 -2.07 -11.27 7.50
C ARG A 93 -2.80 -11.21 6.16
N LEU A 94 -3.65 -12.19 5.87
CA LEU A 94 -4.34 -12.27 4.59
C LEU A 94 -5.64 -11.46 4.59
N ILE A 95 -5.69 -10.43 3.75
CA ILE A 95 -6.92 -9.69 3.47
C ILE A 95 -7.58 -10.31 2.23
N CYS A 96 -8.60 -11.12 2.46
CA CYS A 96 -9.49 -11.64 1.43
C CYS A 96 -10.85 -12.00 2.04
N SER A 97 -11.83 -12.32 1.19
CA SER A 97 -13.16 -12.73 1.63
C SER A 97 -13.15 -13.98 2.51
N GLU A 98 -14.11 -14.09 3.44
CA GLU A 98 -14.23 -15.23 4.36
C GLU A 98 -14.36 -16.57 3.62
N SER A 99 -15.03 -16.56 2.45
CA SER A 99 -15.11 -17.75 1.59
C SER A 99 -13.74 -18.21 1.09
N LYS A 100 -12.83 -17.29 0.73
CA LYS A 100 -11.47 -17.63 0.29
C LYS A 100 -10.64 -18.14 1.45
N LYS A 101 -10.73 -17.51 2.63
CA LYS A 101 -10.08 -18.00 3.86
C LYS A 101 -10.52 -19.43 4.18
N ALA A 102 -11.83 -19.70 4.14
CA ALA A 102 -12.39 -21.03 4.36
C ALA A 102 -11.89 -22.04 3.31
N THR A 103 -11.81 -21.64 2.03
CA THR A 103 -11.30 -22.50 0.96
C THR A 103 -9.86 -22.92 1.22
N VAL A 104 -8.96 -21.96 1.52
CA VAL A 104 -7.54 -22.23 1.82
C VAL A 104 -7.40 -23.11 3.06
N PHE A 105 -8.20 -22.85 4.11
CA PHE A 105 -8.21 -23.66 5.32
C PHE A 105 -8.60 -25.10 5.03
N TRP A 106 -9.76 -25.33 4.41
CA TRP A 106 -10.28 -26.67 4.16
C TRP A 106 -9.44 -27.45 3.16
N SER A 107 -8.94 -26.81 2.09
CA SER A 107 -8.05 -27.47 1.14
C SER A 107 -6.75 -27.94 1.80
N SER A 108 -6.17 -27.10 2.65
CA SER A 108 -4.95 -27.42 3.41
C SER A 108 -5.21 -28.50 4.46
N ALA A 109 -6.35 -28.44 5.17
CA ALA A 109 -6.75 -29.43 6.16
C ALA A 109 -6.93 -30.82 5.55
N ILE A 110 -7.67 -30.89 4.45
CA ILE A 110 -7.88 -32.14 3.72
C ILE A 110 -6.55 -32.71 3.23
N LEU A 111 -5.70 -31.87 2.60
CA LEU A 111 -4.40 -32.31 2.12
C LEU A 111 -3.51 -32.84 3.25
N SER A 112 -3.43 -32.10 4.37
CA SER A 112 -2.67 -32.50 5.56
C SER A 112 -3.13 -33.84 6.11
N VAL A 113 -4.45 -34.04 6.25
CA VAL A 113 -5.02 -35.31 6.73
C VAL A 113 -4.72 -36.45 5.75
N LEU A 114 -4.86 -36.23 4.44
CA LEU A 114 -4.60 -37.25 3.42
C LEU A 114 -3.12 -37.69 3.39
N VAL A 115 -2.18 -36.73 3.46
CA VAL A 115 -0.74 -37.03 3.51
C VAL A 115 -0.37 -37.74 4.81
N SER A 116 -0.94 -37.34 5.95
CA SER A 116 -0.73 -38.03 7.22
C SER A 116 -1.32 -39.45 7.22
N PHE A 117 -2.51 -39.63 6.67
CA PHE A 117 -3.18 -40.92 6.54
C PHE A 117 -2.42 -41.87 5.60
N SER A 118 -1.86 -41.37 4.50
CA SER A 118 -1.09 -42.19 3.55
C SER A 118 0.08 -42.91 4.24
N ARG A 119 0.69 -42.30 5.27
CA ARG A 119 1.78 -42.90 6.06
C ARG A 119 1.36 -44.12 6.87
N VAL A 120 0.11 -44.14 7.34
CA VAL A 120 -0.47 -45.29 8.04
C VAL A 120 -0.89 -46.34 7.00
N TYR A 121 -1.59 -45.93 5.95
CA TYR A 121 -2.11 -46.83 4.91
C TYR A 121 -0.99 -47.63 4.21
N LEU A 122 0.12 -46.97 3.89
CA LEU A 122 1.28 -47.61 3.25
C LEU A 122 2.14 -48.43 4.22
N GLY A 123 1.81 -48.41 5.52
CA GLY A 123 2.50 -49.18 6.55
C GLY A 123 3.84 -48.59 7.02
N TYR A 124 4.11 -47.31 6.75
CA TYR A 124 5.36 -46.68 7.16
C TYR A 124 5.36 -46.23 8.63
N HIS A 125 4.20 -45.89 9.19
CA HIS A 125 4.04 -45.37 10.55
C HIS A 125 2.77 -45.89 11.22
N THR A 126 2.76 -45.90 12.56
CA THR A 126 1.54 -46.16 13.33
C THR A 126 0.66 -44.91 13.38
N PRO A 127 -0.66 -45.04 13.63
CA PRO A 127 -1.52 -43.88 13.87
C PRO A 127 -0.96 -42.95 14.94
N TRP A 128 -0.39 -43.52 16.02
CA TRP A 128 0.21 -42.74 17.10
C TRP A 128 1.42 -41.91 16.65
N GLN A 129 2.32 -42.48 15.84
CA GLN A 129 3.48 -41.75 15.30
C GLN A 129 3.08 -40.59 14.39
N VAL A 130 1.98 -40.75 13.67
CA VAL A 130 1.40 -39.72 12.80
C VAL A 130 0.77 -38.61 13.65
N ILE A 131 -0.04 -38.96 14.65
CA ILE A 131 -0.67 -37.99 15.56
C ILE A 131 0.38 -37.15 16.28
N VAL A 132 1.40 -37.78 16.90
CA VAL A 132 2.45 -37.04 17.62
C VAL A 132 3.26 -36.17 16.67
N GLY A 133 3.57 -36.65 15.47
CA GLY A 133 4.22 -35.83 14.45
C GLY A 133 3.39 -34.59 14.11
N PHE A 134 2.11 -34.77 13.83
CA PHE A 134 1.21 -33.67 13.45
C PHE A 134 1.17 -32.56 14.49
N PHE A 135 0.92 -32.92 15.75
CA PHE A 135 0.85 -31.94 16.84
C PHE A 135 2.21 -31.32 17.17
N ALA A 136 3.33 -32.05 17.03
CA ALA A 136 4.66 -31.47 17.15
C ALA A 136 4.91 -30.42 16.06
N GLY A 137 4.43 -30.67 14.83
CA GLY A 137 4.46 -29.72 13.73
C GLY A 137 3.67 -28.46 14.04
N MET A 138 2.41 -28.61 14.47
CA MET A 138 1.55 -27.48 14.85
C MET A 138 2.14 -26.63 15.98
N ALA A 139 2.69 -27.28 17.01
CA ALA A 139 3.34 -26.58 18.12
C ALA A 139 4.57 -25.80 17.64
N THR A 140 5.36 -26.39 16.73
CA THR A 140 6.49 -25.71 16.10
C THR A 140 6.02 -24.49 15.30
N ALA A 141 4.95 -24.61 14.52
CA ALA A 141 4.40 -23.49 13.75
C ALA A 141 3.94 -22.34 14.65
N LEU A 142 3.24 -22.65 15.74
CA LEU A 142 2.80 -21.63 16.71
C LEU A 142 3.99 -20.88 17.33
N VAL A 143 4.98 -21.61 17.84
CA VAL A 143 6.16 -21.01 18.47
C VAL A 143 6.96 -20.19 17.46
N TRP A 144 7.18 -20.74 16.27
CA TRP A 144 7.91 -20.08 15.19
C TRP A 144 7.21 -18.80 14.73
N TYR A 145 5.90 -18.86 14.49
CA TYR A 145 5.10 -17.71 14.10
C TYR A 145 5.15 -16.61 15.17
N MET A 146 4.97 -16.95 16.44
CA MET A 146 5.05 -15.96 17.52
C MET A 146 6.45 -15.32 17.64
N ALA A 147 7.51 -16.11 17.50
CA ALA A 147 8.87 -15.60 17.57
C ALA A 147 9.25 -14.73 16.37
N ALA A 148 8.99 -15.22 15.16
CA ALA A 148 9.41 -14.56 13.93
C ALA A 148 8.51 -13.38 13.55
N GLU A 149 7.20 -13.48 13.78
CA GLU A 149 6.28 -12.41 13.42
C GLU A 149 6.09 -11.45 14.61
N VAL A 150 5.64 -11.92 15.77
CA VAL A 150 5.24 -11.00 16.86
C VAL A 150 6.45 -10.38 17.55
N ILE A 151 7.50 -11.16 17.84
CA ILE A 151 8.64 -10.68 18.60
C ILE A 151 9.62 -9.90 17.71
N ALA A 152 9.95 -10.41 16.52
CA ALA A 152 10.89 -9.72 15.64
C ALA A 152 10.34 -8.38 15.11
N MET A 153 9.02 -8.26 14.87
CA MET A 153 8.39 -6.97 14.52
C MET A 153 8.45 -5.99 15.70
N LYS A 154 8.08 -6.41 16.91
CA LYS A 154 8.07 -5.52 18.09
C LYS A 154 9.44 -5.02 18.51
N LEU A 155 10.49 -5.78 18.20
CA LEU A 155 11.88 -5.44 18.53
C LEU A 155 12.63 -4.75 17.38
N GLY A 156 11.96 -4.43 16.26
CA GLY A 156 12.59 -3.79 15.10
C GLY A 156 13.65 -4.65 14.39
N LEU A 157 13.70 -5.95 14.68
CA LEU A 157 14.69 -6.85 14.08
C LEU A 157 14.42 -7.05 12.59
N VAL A 158 13.15 -6.99 12.16
CA VAL A 158 12.78 -7.07 10.74
C VAL A 158 13.43 -5.92 9.97
N ASP A 159 13.28 -4.69 10.44
CA ASP A 159 13.87 -3.51 9.78
C ASP A 159 15.41 -3.57 9.79
N PHE A 160 16.00 -4.08 10.88
CA PHE A 160 17.44 -4.34 10.95
C PHE A 160 17.91 -5.31 9.86
N PHE A 161 17.20 -6.41 9.63
CA PHE A 161 17.53 -7.37 8.56
C PHE A 161 17.25 -6.82 7.16
N LEU A 162 16.16 -6.07 6.97
CA LEU A 162 15.84 -5.42 5.70
C LEU A 162 16.88 -4.34 5.33
N GLY A 163 17.51 -3.71 6.33
CA GLY A 163 18.59 -2.75 6.13
C GLY A 163 19.92 -3.34 5.63
N TRP A 164 20.08 -4.67 5.65
CA TRP A 164 21.31 -5.31 5.17
C TRP A 164 21.50 -5.13 3.65
N GLY A 165 22.75 -5.01 3.22
CA GLY A 165 23.08 -4.84 1.80
C GLY A 165 22.53 -5.95 0.90
N ILE A 166 22.51 -7.19 1.40
CA ILE A 166 21.95 -8.33 0.66
C ILE A 166 20.43 -8.26 0.54
N SER A 167 19.73 -7.81 1.58
CA SER A 167 18.27 -7.66 1.57
C SER A 167 17.84 -6.59 0.57
N ARG A 168 18.58 -5.47 0.51
CA ARG A 168 18.37 -4.43 -0.51
C ARG A 168 18.70 -4.91 -1.92
N HIS A 169 19.80 -5.65 -2.09
CA HIS A 169 20.17 -6.19 -3.41
C HIS A 169 19.19 -7.25 -3.93
N LEU A 170 18.57 -8.00 -3.03
CA LEU A 170 17.54 -8.98 -3.34
C LEU A 170 16.13 -8.39 -3.29
N GLU A 171 16.01 -7.08 -3.05
CA GLU A 171 14.75 -6.33 -2.96
C GLU A 171 13.72 -7.01 -2.04
N ILE A 172 14.19 -7.52 -0.90
CA ILE A 172 13.32 -8.16 0.08
C ILE A 172 12.48 -7.09 0.76
N HIS A 173 11.17 -7.31 0.81
CA HIS A 173 10.24 -6.42 1.48
C HIS A 173 9.28 -7.20 2.39
N PHE A 174 8.71 -6.50 3.37
CA PHE A 174 7.82 -7.09 4.36
C PHE A 174 6.48 -6.37 4.39
N PRO A 175 5.53 -6.74 3.51
CA PRO A 175 4.20 -6.14 3.54
C PRO A 175 3.47 -6.58 4.80
N SER A 176 3.02 -5.61 5.62
CA SER A 176 2.33 -5.84 6.89
C SER A 176 1.01 -6.60 6.75
N ARG A 177 0.39 -6.55 5.57
CA ARG A 177 -0.75 -7.37 5.15
C ARG A 177 -0.63 -7.67 3.66
N ILE A 178 -1.17 -8.81 3.23
CA ILE A 178 -1.20 -9.22 1.82
C ILE A 178 -2.66 -9.24 1.38
N THR A 179 -2.97 -8.49 0.32
CA THR A 179 -4.33 -8.37 -0.20
C THR A 179 -4.43 -9.11 -1.54
N ILE A 180 -5.40 -10.00 -1.68
CA ILE A 180 -5.63 -10.76 -2.93
C ILE A 180 -6.63 -10.04 -3.85
N GLU A 181 -7.46 -9.16 -3.30
CA GLU A 181 -8.46 -8.37 -4.03
C GLU A 181 -8.13 -6.90 -3.94
N GLU A 182 -8.63 -6.10 -4.88
CA GLU A 182 -8.51 -4.65 -4.80
C GLU A 182 -9.26 -4.14 -3.55
N PRO A 183 -8.58 -3.44 -2.61
CA PRO A 183 -9.26 -2.88 -1.45
C PRO A 183 -10.37 -1.90 -1.85
N ALA A 184 -11.42 -1.79 -1.02
CA ALA A 184 -12.50 -0.82 -1.24
C ALA A 184 -11.97 0.63 -1.34
N SER A 185 -10.96 0.98 -0.54
CA SER A 185 -10.29 2.28 -0.61
C SER A 185 -9.63 2.55 -1.96
N VAL A 186 -8.99 1.54 -2.56
CA VAL A 186 -8.37 1.66 -3.89
C VAL A 186 -9.43 1.75 -4.98
N THR A 187 -10.53 0.99 -4.85
CA THR A 187 -11.67 1.07 -5.77
C THR A 187 -12.27 2.49 -5.79
N ARG A 188 -12.54 3.06 -4.61
CA ARG A 188 -13.05 4.45 -4.46
C ARG A 188 -12.07 5.46 -5.03
N PHE A 189 -10.79 5.29 -4.71
CA PHE A 189 -9.74 6.16 -5.23
C PHE A 189 -9.70 6.19 -6.76
N ARG A 190 -9.88 5.04 -7.41
CA ARG A 190 -9.95 4.97 -8.88
C ARG A 190 -11.23 5.57 -9.45
N GLN A 191 -12.35 5.48 -8.74
CA GLN A 191 -13.58 6.16 -9.13
C GLN A 191 -13.38 7.69 -9.09
N PHE A 192 -12.65 8.19 -8.10
CA PHE A 192 -12.37 9.61 -7.94
C PHE A 192 -11.61 10.21 -9.15
N PHE A 193 -10.72 9.44 -9.78
CA PHE A 193 -10.01 9.87 -11.00
C PHE A 193 -10.88 9.97 -12.24
N LYS A 194 -11.99 9.25 -12.28
CA LYS A 194 -12.90 9.29 -13.44
C LYS A 194 -13.72 10.58 -13.48
N ILE A 195 -13.78 11.29 -12.35
CA ILE A 195 -14.43 12.59 -12.23
C ILE A 195 -13.45 13.64 -12.75
N GLN A 196 -13.79 14.24 -13.88
CA GLN A 196 -12.92 15.15 -14.61
C GLN A 196 -13.04 16.57 -14.04
N THR A 197 -12.29 16.82 -12.97
CA THR A 197 -12.09 18.14 -12.37
C THR A 197 -10.94 18.92 -13.04
N VAL A 198 -10.76 18.72 -14.35
CA VAL A 198 -9.67 19.32 -15.13
C VAL A 198 -10.03 20.70 -15.67
N HIS A 199 -9.12 21.64 -15.54
CA HIS A 199 -9.29 22.98 -16.11
C HIS A 199 -9.30 22.95 -17.65
N PRO A 200 -10.07 23.84 -18.31
CA PRO A 200 -10.79 25.01 -17.77
C PRO A 200 -12.27 24.77 -17.41
N LYS A 201 -12.77 23.52 -17.50
CA LYS A 201 -14.18 23.19 -17.23
C LYS A 201 -14.28 22.04 -16.23
N PRO A 202 -13.83 22.23 -15.00
CA PRO A 202 -13.83 21.19 -13.99
C PRO A 202 -15.25 20.82 -13.57
N ASP A 203 -15.53 19.52 -13.44
CA ASP A 203 -16.81 19.02 -12.93
C ASP A 203 -16.80 18.93 -11.39
N TYR A 204 -16.86 20.09 -10.74
CA TYR A 204 -16.91 20.18 -9.28
C TYR A 204 -18.21 19.66 -8.68
N THR A 205 -19.30 19.61 -9.45
CA THR A 205 -20.59 19.12 -8.95
C THR A 205 -20.54 17.61 -8.76
N ALA A 206 -20.12 16.86 -9.80
CA ALA A 206 -19.96 15.41 -9.69
C ALA A 206 -18.89 15.03 -8.64
N CYS A 207 -17.84 15.86 -8.51
CA CYS A 207 -16.83 15.68 -7.48
C CYS A 207 -17.42 15.82 -6.07
N ALA A 208 -18.22 16.87 -5.84
CA ALA A 208 -18.83 17.11 -4.54
C ALA A 208 -19.85 16.03 -4.18
N GLU A 209 -20.70 15.64 -5.12
CA GLU A 209 -21.66 14.53 -4.95
C GLU A 209 -20.94 13.24 -4.57
N PHE A 210 -19.87 12.88 -5.30
CA PHE A 210 -19.07 11.69 -5.00
C PHE A 210 -18.50 11.75 -3.57
N LEU A 211 -17.89 12.86 -3.18
CA LEU A 211 -17.28 13.01 -1.85
C LEU A 211 -18.33 12.97 -0.73
N VAL A 212 -19.50 13.59 -0.92
CA VAL A 212 -20.62 13.51 0.03
C VAL A 212 -21.11 12.07 0.17
N ASP A 213 -21.30 11.35 -0.94
CA ASP A 213 -21.67 9.92 -0.91
C ASP A 213 -20.63 9.09 -0.14
N GLN A 214 -19.35 9.40 -0.30
CA GLN A 214 -18.30 8.70 0.46
C GLN A 214 -18.38 9.00 1.95
N ALA A 215 -18.65 10.25 2.34
CA ALA A 215 -18.80 10.65 3.74
C ALA A 215 -19.99 9.93 4.40
N ASP A 216 -21.11 9.81 3.68
CA ASP A 216 -22.31 9.10 4.14
C ASP A 216 -22.03 7.60 4.34
N GLU A 217 -21.32 6.97 3.40
CA GLU A 217 -20.96 5.55 3.47
C GLU A 217 -20.11 5.22 4.72
N ILE A 218 -19.21 6.14 5.11
CA ILE A 218 -18.34 5.99 6.29
C ILE A 218 -18.93 6.59 7.58
N GLY A 219 -20.11 7.21 7.50
CA GLY A 219 -20.81 7.79 8.66
C GLY A 219 -20.16 9.05 9.23
N LEU A 220 -19.57 9.88 8.37
CA LEU A 220 -19.11 11.24 8.72
C LEU A 220 -20.15 12.29 8.36
N GLU A 221 -20.25 13.34 9.16
CA GLU A 221 -21.07 14.51 8.81
C GLU A 221 -20.40 15.24 7.64
N SER A 222 -21.14 15.54 6.58
CA SER A 222 -20.64 16.32 5.44
C SER A 222 -21.42 17.62 5.26
N LYS A 223 -20.74 18.66 4.77
CA LYS A 223 -21.35 19.95 4.44
C LYS A 223 -20.71 20.51 3.18
N LEU A 224 -21.53 21.09 2.32
CA LEU A 224 -21.06 21.92 1.21
C LEU A 224 -20.98 23.38 1.65
N ALA A 225 -19.81 24.00 1.49
CA ALA A 225 -19.69 25.43 1.71
C ALA A 225 -20.29 26.22 0.53
N GLN A 226 -20.72 27.46 0.79
CA GLN A 226 -21.18 28.36 -0.25
C GLN A 226 -20.02 28.73 -1.18
N GLY A 227 -20.26 28.79 -2.50
CA GLY A 227 -19.24 29.06 -3.50
C GLY A 227 -19.05 27.88 -4.46
N LYS A 228 -17.80 27.56 -4.81
CA LYS A 228 -17.43 26.50 -5.77
C LYS A 228 -17.42 25.08 -5.17
N GLN A 229 -18.53 24.64 -4.56
CA GLN A 229 -18.71 23.22 -4.17
C GLN A 229 -17.60 22.65 -3.26
N ILE A 230 -17.12 23.43 -2.27
CA ILE A 230 -16.15 22.94 -1.27
C ILE A 230 -16.84 21.90 -0.39
N VAL A 231 -16.26 20.72 -0.28
CA VAL A 231 -16.79 19.64 0.57
C VAL A 231 -16.04 19.59 1.88
N ILE A 232 -16.79 19.58 2.98
CA ILE A 232 -16.23 19.57 4.33
C ILE A 232 -16.79 18.36 5.05
N MET A 233 -15.93 17.42 5.39
CA MET A 233 -16.28 16.25 6.20
C MET A 233 -15.81 16.47 7.62
N LYS A 234 -16.67 16.22 8.59
CA LYS A 234 -16.44 16.53 10.00
C LYS A 234 -16.42 15.25 10.84
N LEU A 235 -15.32 15.06 11.55
CA LEU A 235 -15.22 14.13 12.66
C LEU A 235 -15.34 14.93 13.97
N PRO A 236 -16.40 14.69 14.78
CA PRO A 236 -16.60 15.43 16.02
C PRO A 236 -15.51 15.12 17.05
N GLY A 237 -15.11 16.15 17.80
CA GLY A 237 -14.26 16.01 18.98
C GLY A 237 -15.08 16.07 20.27
N THR A 238 -14.52 15.54 21.37
CA THR A 238 -15.16 15.55 22.69
C THR A 238 -15.03 16.88 23.43
N ASP A 239 -14.05 17.74 23.08
CA ASP A 239 -13.83 19.05 23.70
C ASP A 239 -13.92 20.20 22.68
N PRO A 240 -15.03 20.97 22.65
CA PRO A 240 -15.20 22.09 21.73
C PRO A 240 -14.35 23.33 22.07
N SER A 241 -13.67 23.36 23.22
CA SER A 241 -12.78 24.47 23.58
C SER A 241 -11.42 24.39 22.88
N LEU A 242 -11.04 23.21 22.38
CA LEU A 242 -9.79 22.99 21.68
C LEU A 242 -9.85 23.49 20.24
N LYS A 243 -8.71 23.97 19.74
CA LYS A 243 -8.52 24.27 18.32
C LYS A 243 -8.58 22.98 17.49
N SER A 244 -9.28 23.04 16.36
CA SER A 244 -9.47 21.91 15.45
C SER A 244 -8.28 21.69 14.54
N ILE A 245 -8.27 20.52 13.89
CA ILE A 245 -7.31 20.14 12.86
C ILE A 245 -8.04 20.15 11.52
N MET A 246 -7.45 20.82 10.53
CA MET A 246 -7.86 20.73 9.13
C MET A 246 -6.92 19.79 8.39
N LEU A 247 -7.50 18.93 7.57
CA LEU A 247 -6.81 18.09 6.60
C LEU A 247 -7.27 18.60 5.24
N ASP A 248 -6.40 19.36 4.56
CA ASP A 248 -6.73 20.00 3.31
C ASP A 248 -6.31 19.14 2.11
N SER A 249 -7.09 19.24 1.04
CA SER A 249 -6.81 18.62 -0.25
C SER A 249 -7.53 19.40 -1.33
N HIS A 250 -6.83 19.74 -2.41
CA HIS A 250 -7.49 20.24 -3.60
C HIS A 250 -8.07 19.09 -4.44
N THR A 251 -9.05 19.43 -5.27
CA THR A 251 -9.82 18.47 -6.09
C THR A 251 -9.61 18.68 -7.58
N ASP A 252 -9.22 19.88 -7.99
CA ASP A 252 -8.91 20.19 -9.38
C ASP A 252 -7.60 19.58 -9.83
N VAL A 253 -7.41 19.56 -11.14
CA VAL A 253 -6.21 18.99 -11.74
C VAL A 253 -5.80 19.79 -12.96
N VAL A 254 -4.50 19.89 -13.22
CA VAL A 254 -4.01 20.54 -14.45
C VAL A 254 -4.46 19.86 -15.75
N PRO A 255 -4.51 20.61 -16.87
CA PRO A 255 -4.80 20.07 -18.20
C PRO A 255 -3.93 18.86 -18.62
N VAL A 256 -4.45 18.08 -19.56
CA VAL A 256 -3.77 16.93 -20.15
C VAL A 256 -3.69 17.06 -21.67
N PHE A 257 -2.58 16.59 -22.22
CA PHE A 257 -2.39 16.40 -23.66
C PHE A 257 -2.41 14.89 -23.92
N GLU A 258 -3.60 14.34 -24.19
CA GLU A 258 -3.84 12.89 -24.23
C GLU A 258 -2.89 12.13 -25.17
N GLU A 259 -2.43 12.76 -26.25
CA GLU A 259 -1.51 12.19 -27.23
C GLU A 259 -0.13 11.81 -26.65
N PHE A 260 0.25 12.39 -25.51
CA PHE A 260 1.51 12.09 -24.82
C PHE A 260 1.33 11.11 -23.65
N TRP A 261 0.10 10.64 -23.40
CA TRP A 261 -0.16 9.68 -22.33
C TRP A 261 -0.10 8.24 -22.86
N THR A 262 0.68 7.39 -22.20
CA THR A 262 0.71 5.94 -22.47
C THR A 262 -0.64 5.28 -22.15
N TYR A 263 -1.35 5.79 -21.14
CA TYR A 263 -2.64 5.28 -20.68
C TYR A 263 -3.64 6.43 -20.59
N PRO A 264 -4.94 6.22 -20.89
CA PRO A 264 -5.91 7.31 -20.83
C PRO A 264 -5.91 7.99 -19.44
N PRO A 265 -5.76 9.33 -19.37
CA PRO A 265 -5.44 10.04 -18.13
C PRO A 265 -6.51 9.91 -17.05
N PHE A 266 -7.78 9.68 -17.41
CA PHE A 266 -8.88 9.57 -16.44
C PHE A 266 -9.41 8.13 -16.30
N ALA A 267 -8.73 7.13 -16.88
CA ALA A 267 -9.18 5.74 -16.82
C ALA A 267 -8.81 5.00 -15.52
N ALA A 268 -7.86 5.54 -14.74
CA ALA A 268 -7.31 4.88 -13.55
C ALA A 268 -6.76 3.48 -13.85
N THR A 269 -5.86 3.43 -14.84
CA THR A 269 -5.29 2.18 -15.34
C THR A 269 -4.35 1.57 -14.31
N ILE A 270 -4.61 0.32 -13.92
CA ILE A 270 -3.73 -0.45 -13.05
C ILE A 270 -2.72 -1.21 -13.91
N VAL A 271 -1.44 -1.07 -13.58
CA VAL A 271 -0.35 -1.79 -14.23
C VAL A 271 0.41 -2.57 -13.17
N GLU A 272 0.40 -3.90 -13.31
CA GLU A 272 1.22 -4.80 -12.49
C GLU A 272 2.71 -4.47 -12.70
N GLN A 273 3.44 -4.40 -11.60
CA GLN A 273 4.87 -4.19 -11.55
C GLN A 273 5.56 -5.54 -11.24
N GLU A 274 6.89 -5.53 -11.25
CA GLU A 274 7.65 -6.67 -10.72
C GLU A 274 7.26 -6.94 -9.26
N TYR A 275 7.35 -8.21 -8.84
CA TYR A 275 7.03 -8.67 -7.48
C TYR A 275 5.56 -8.55 -7.02
N GLY A 276 4.64 -8.27 -7.95
CA GLY A 276 3.20 -8.26 -7.68
C GLY A 276 2.66 -6.95 -7.09
N ASP A 277 3.48 -5.89 -7.08
CA ASP A 277 3.02 -4.54 -6.80
C ASP A 277 2.24 -3.97 -7.99
N HIS A 278 1.48 -2.91 -7.75
CA HIS A 278 0.63 -2.29 -8.77
C HIS A 278 0.85 -0.77 -8.77
N LYS A 279 0.90 -0.18 -9.96
CA LYS A 279 0.85 1.28 -10.14
C LYS A 279 -0.49 1.66 -10.76
N ILE A 280 -1.04 2.79 -10.31
CA ILE A 280 -2.23 3.39 -10.89
C ILE A 280 -1.79 4.62 -11.67
N TYR A 281 -2.12 4.65 -12.96
CA TYR A 281 -1.86 5.79 -13.83
C TYR A 281 -3.16 6.57 -14.05
N ALA A 282 -3.20 7.80 -13.52
CA ALA A 282 -4.26 8.77 -13.78
C ALA A 282 -3.78 10.21 -13.52
N ARG A 283 -4.39 11.20 -14.19
CA ARG A 283 -4.29 12.60 -13.80
C ARG A 283 -4.97 12.78 -12.44
N GLY A 284 -4.30 13.48 -11.53
CA GLY A 284 -4.75 13.64 -10.15
C GLY A 284 -4.19 12.60 -9.18
N SER A 285 -3.50 11.55 -9.67
CA SER A 285 -3.12 10.41 -8.83
C SER A 285 -2.00 10.67 -7.84
N GLN A 286 -1.18 11.68 -8.09
CA GLN A 286 -0.16 12.14 -7.16
C GLN A 286 -0.52 13.51 -6.61
N ASP A 287 -0.93 14.40 -7.50
CA ASP A 287 -1.26 15.80 -7.22
C ASP A 287 -2.77 16.05 -7.51
N MET A 288 -3.61 16.11 -6.48
CA MET A 288 -3.31 15.63 -5.12
C MET A 288 -4.37 14.68 -4.54
N LYS A 289 -5.23 14.11 -5.39
CA LYS A 289 -6.38 13.29 -4.96
C LYS A 289 -5.99 12.11 -4.06
N VAL A 290 -4.73 11.64 -4.11
CA VAL A 290 -4.21 10.60 -3.20
C VAL A 290 -4.23 11.04 -1.75
N THR A 291 -3.86 12.28 -1.47
CA THR A 291 -3.73 12.84 -0.13
C THR A 291 -5.11 12.87 0.54
N GLY A 292 -6.10 13.50 -0.10
CA GLY A 292 -7.48 13.50 0.37
C GLY A 292 -8.08 12.09 0.48
N SER A 293 -7.77 11.20 -0.46
CA SER A 293 -8.20 9.80 -0.41
C SER A 293 -7.60 9.03 0.76
N MET A 294 -6.35 9.28 1.14
CA MET A 294 -5.72 8.66 2.30
C MET A 294 -6.32 9.18 3.60
N GLN A 295 -6.57 10.49 3.68
CA GLN A 295 -7.20 11.14 4.84
C GLN A 295 -8.60 10.56 5.12
N VAL A 296 -9.41 10.32 4.07
CA VAL A 296 -10.82 9.87 4.21
C VAL A 296 -11.04 8.37 4.01
N PHE A 297 -10.43 7.75 3.00
CA PHE A 297 -10.66 6.33 2.68
C PHE A 297 -9.71 5.39 3.43
N GLY A 298 -8.49 5.85 3.73
CA GLY A 298 -7.55 5.09 4.58
C GLY A 298 -8.07 4.93 6.01
N SER A 299 -8.81 5.93 6.51
CA SER A 299 -9.41 5.93 7.85
C SER A 299 -10.67 5.06 7.97
N SER A 300 -11.35 4.73 6.85
CA SER A 300 -12.51 3.80 6.85
C SER A 300 -12.20 2.37 7.32
N SER A 301 -10.92 1.99 7.38
CA SER A 301 -10.47 0.71 7.97
C SER A 301 -10.32 0.76 9.48
N PHE A 302 -10.40 1.95 10.08
CA PHE A 302 -10.43 2.17 11.51
C PHE A 302 -11.87 2.41 11.95
N ASP A 303 -12.26 1.80 13.05
CA ASP A 303 -13.62 1.89 13.58
C ASP A 303 -13.93 3.37 13.88
N CYS A 304 -14.69 4.06 13.01
CA CYS A 304 -15.03 5.47 13.21
C CYS A 304 -15.74 5.69 14.56
N CYS A 305 -16.42 4.66 15.07
CA CYS A 305 -16.99 4.63 16.42
C CYS A 305 -15.91 4.80 17.51
N PHE A 306 -14.76 4.15 17.39
CA PHE A 306 -13.66 4.26 18.34
C PHE A 306 -13.04 5.67 18.36
N TRP A 307 -12.87 6.28 17.18
CA TRP A 307 -12.33 7.65 17.10
C TRP A 307 -13.31 8.71 17.60
N LYS A 308 -14.62 8.56 17.29
CA LYS A 308 -15.65 9.47 17.80
C LYS A 308 -15.66 9.57 19.33
N GLU A 309 -15.28 8.51 20.04
CA GLU A 309 -15.25 8.47 21.50
C GLU A 309 -13.91 8.89 22.11
N THR A 310 -12.82 8.84 21.37
CA THR A 310 -11.46 9.06 21.91
C THR A 310 -10.80 10.35 21.43
N GLN A 311 -11.29 10.97 20.36
CA GLN A 311 -10.70 12.17 19.79
C GLN A 311 -11.17 13.43 20.53
N GLU A 312 -10.23 14.15 21.13
CA GLU A 312 -10.54 15.38 21.87
C GLU A 312 -10.85 16.55 20.91
N LYS A 313 -10.10 16.65 19.80
CA LYS A 313 -10.19 17.75 18.84
C LYS A 313 -11.11 17.44 17.67
N TYR A 314 -11.86 18.44 17.22
CA TYR A 314 -12.54 18.34 15.93
C TYR A 314 -11.53 18.18 14.80
N VAL A 315 -11.84 17.28 13.85
CA VAL A 315 -11.06 17.10 12.62
C VAL A 315 -11.96 17.36 11.43
N TYR A 316 -11.51 18.22 10.53
CA TYR A 316 -12.20 18.55 9.30
C TYR A 316 -11.35 18.11 8.11
N ALA A 317 -11.89 17.23 7.27
CA ALA A 317 -11.32 17.01 5.94
C ALA A 317 -11.99 17.99 4.98
N VAL A 318 -11.20 18.87 4.37
CA VAL A 318 -11.66 19.92 3.46
C VAL A 318 -11.17 19.60 2.07
N PHE A 319 -12.10 19.56 1.12
CA PHE A 319 -11.84 19.34 -0.29
C PHE A 319 -12.17 20.61 -1.05
N ALA A 320 -11.14 21.36 -1.43
CA ALA A 320 -11.27 22.65 -2.09
C ALA A 320 -11.03 22.55 -3.61
N PRO A 321 -11.66 23.40 -4.44
CA PRO A 321 -11.31 23.57 -5.83
C PRO A 321 -10.24 24.65 -6.04
N ASP A 322 -9.80 24.77 -7.29
CA ASP A 322 -9.04 25.89 -7.87
C ASP A 322 -7.61 26.10 -7.36
N GLU A 323 -7.01 25.16 -6.62
CA GLU A 323 -5.62 25.30 -6.16
C GLU A 323 -4.68 25.49 -7.37
N GLU A 324 -4.89 24.72 -8.44
CA GLU A 324 -4.05 24.70 -9.65
C GLU A 324 -4.09 26.01 -10.44
N ILE A 325 -5.03 26.90 -10.11
CA ILE A 325 -5.17 28.25 -10.68
C ILE A 325 -5.00 29.36 -9.63
N GLY A 326 -4.47 29.02 -8.44
CA GLY A 326 -4.07 29.94 -7.39
C GLY A 326 -5.08 30.09 -6.23
N GLY A 327 -6.11 29.25 -6.15
CA GLY A 327 -6.97 29.07 -4.98
C GLY A 327 -7.86 30.25 -4.59
N THR A 328 -7.93 31.32 -5.40
CA THR A 328 -8.59 32.59 -5.02
C THR A 328 -10.08 32.42 -4.72
N ASP A 329 -10.83 31.76 -5.62
CA ASP A 329 -12.26 31.48 -5.42
C ASP A 329 -12.51 30.17 -4.65
N GLY A 330 -11.47 29.36 -4.46
CA GLY A 330 -11.48 28.11 -3.71
C GLY A 330 -11.23 28.35 -2.23
N ILE A 331 -10.11 27.84 -1.72
CA ILE A 331 -9.76 27.97 -0.30
C ILE A 331 -9.62 29.43 0.14
N GLY A 332 -9.10 30.31 -0.73
CA GLY A 332 -8.91 31.74 -0.45
C GLY A 332 -10.22 32.48 -0.15
N GLY A 333 -11.31 32.14 -0.85
CA GLY A 333 -12.64 32.67 -0.54
C GLY A 333 -13.25 32.03 0.72
N PHE A 334 -12.93 30.76 0.97
CA PHE A 334 -13.49 30.00 2.08
C PHE A 334 -13.00 30.45 3.45
N VAL A 335 -11.70 30.76 3.58
CA VAL A 335 -11.10 31.19 4.85
C VAL A 335 -11.68 32.50 5.39
N GLU A 336 -12.29 33.31 4.53
CA GLU A 336 -12.94 34.57 4.89
C GLU A 336 -14.37 34.37 5.44
N THR A 337 -14.94 33.17 5.30
CA THR A 337 -16.33 32.89 5.71
C THR A 337 -16.46 32.77 7.24
N GLU A 338 -17.65 33.09 7.76
CA GLU A 338 -17.96 32.86 9.18
C GLU A 338 -17.90 31.38 9.55
N TYR A 339 -18.22 30.48 8.61
CA TYR A 339 -18.14 29.05 8.86
C TYR A 339 -16.71 28.58 9.11
N PHE A 340 -15.73 29.08 8.35
CA PHE A 340 -14.32 28.77 8.61
C PHE A 340 -13.86 29.27 9.99
N LYS A 341 -14.30 30.48 10.39
CA LYS A 341 -14.03 31.01 11.74
C LYS A 341 -14.61 30.11 12.83
N GLU A 342 -15.84 29.62 12.63
CA GLU A 342 -16.51 28.67 13.55
C GLU A 342 -15.78 27.33 13.65
N MET A 343 -15.12 26.86 12.58
CA MET A 343 -14.32 25.63 12.62
C MET A 343 -13.15 25.74 13.60
N SER A 344 -12.70 26.96 13.95
CA SER A 344 -11.64 27.21 14.96
C SER A 344 -10.36 26.42 14.66
N VAL A 345 -9.96 26.39 13.38
CA VAL A 345 -8.76 25.67 12.90
C VAL A 345 -7.52 26.24 13.59
N GLY A 346 -6.69 25.37 14.17
CA GLY A 346 -5.40 25.74 14.76
C GLY A 346 -4.20 25.02 14.16
N PHE A 347 -4.44 23.99 13.35
CA PHE A 347 -3.41 23.29 12.60
C PHE A 347 -4.01 22.78 11.30
N ASP A 348 -3.24 22.91 10.22
CA ASP A 348 -3.62 22.46 8.89
C ASP A 348 -2.54 21.52 8.34
N LEU A 349 -2.96 20.48 7.63
CA LEU A 349 -2.10 19.52 6.96
C LEU A 349 -2.57 19.36 5.52
N GLU A 350 -1.71 19.78 4.60
CA GLU A 350 -1.97 19.88 3.17
C GLU A 350 -0.96 19.00 2.40
N GLU A 351 -0.79 19.22 1.09
CA GLU A 351 0.17 18.48 0.26
C GLU A 351 1.62 18.61 0.78
N GLY A 352 2.40 17.55 0.56
CA GLY A 352 3.83 17.55 0.86
C GLY A 352 4.63 17.04 -0.35
N LEU A 353 5.95 16.96 -0.18
CA LEU A 353 6.79 16.41 -1.25
C LEU A 353 6.46 14.94 -1.54
N LEU A 354 6.57 14.59 -2.81
CA LEU A 354 6.44 13.22 -3.28
C LEU A 354 7.51 12.31 -2.64
N GLY A 355 7.07 11.40 -1.77
CA GLY A 355 7.92 10.35 -1.22
C GLY A 355 8.12 9.23 -2.24
N ALA A 356 9.32 9.15 -2.85
CA ALA A 356 9.69 8.02 -3.71
C ALA A 356 10.10 6.76 -2.92
N ASP A 357 10.20 6.87 -1.59
CA ASP A 357 10.59 5.79 -0.68
C ASP A 357 9.81 5.87 0.66
N HIS A 358 10.25 5.10 1.66
CA HIS A 358 9.58 5.02 2.97
C HIS A 358 9.81 6.23 3.89
N ARG A 359 10.44 7.32 3.41
CA ARG A 359 10.67 8.52 4.22
C ARG A 359 9.50 9.48 4.08
N ASN A 360 9.00 9.95 5.22
CA ASN A 360 8.04 11.04 5.26
C ASN A 360 8.79 12.37 5.39
N VAL A 361 8.48 13.33 4.52
CA VAL A 361 9.05 14.67 4.56
C VAL A 361 7.96 15.65 4.98
N PHE A 362 8.25 16.44 6.01
CA PHE A 362 7.36 17.50 6.49
C PHE A 362 7.90 18.84 6.04
N LEU A 363 7.10 19.57 5.27
CA LEU A 363 7.36 20.97 4.94
C LEU A 363 6.61 21.85 5.95
N TYR A 364 7.31 22.83 6.51
CA TYR A 364 6.73 23.81 7.45
C TYR A 364 6.76 25.24 6.89
N ALA A 365 7.22 25.39 5.64
CA ALA A 365 7.29 26.64 4.93
C ALA A 365 7.30 26.35 3.41
N GLU A 366 6.65 27.22 2.65
CA GLU A 366 6.60 27.16 1.20
C GLU A 366 7.13 28.45 0.58
N ARG A 367 7.46 28.42 -0.71
CA ARG A 367 7.82 29.60 -1.48
C ARG A 367 6.56 30.39 -1.82
N GLY A 368 6.63 31.70 -1.68
CA GLY A 368 5.56 32.57 -2.17
C GLY A 368 5.49 32.60 -3.70
N PHE A 369 4.28 32.77 -4.21
CA PHE A 369 4.00 32.93 -5.62
C PHE A 369 4.16 34.40 -6.05
N SER A 370 4.92 34.66 -7.13
CA SER A 370 5.09 36.01 -7.70
C SER A 370 5.14 35.94 -9.22
N GLN A 371 3.97 36.00 -9.85
CA GLN A 371 3.85 36.06 -11.30
C GLN A 371 3.87 37.51 -11.79
N VAL A 372 4.61 37.76 -12.88
CA VAL A 372 4.72 39.06 -13.52
C VAL A 372 4.27 38.94 -14.97
N THR A 373 3.36 39.83 -15.39
CA THR A 373 2.92 39.93 -16.79
C THR A 373 3.62 41.10 -17.47
N PHE A 374 4.42 40.83 -18.50
CA PHE A 374 5.04 41.86 -19.32
C PHE A 374 4.17 42.13 -20.55
N THR A 375 3.66 43.36 -20.66
CA THR A 375 2.89 43.80 -21.83
C THR A 375 3.69 44.81 -22.65
N SER A 376 3.86 44.54 -23.94
CA SER A 376 4.58 45.42 -24.88
C SER A 376 3.63 45.88 -25.99
N HIS A 377 3.73 47.15 -26.37
CA HIS A 377 2.98 47.75 -27.48
C HIS A 377 3.93 48.27 -28.56
N GLY A 378 3.61 48.00 -29.82
CA GLY A 378 4.45 48.39 -30.95
C GLY A 378 3.68 48.63 -32.23
N ASN A 379 4.41 49.05 -33.26
CA ASN A 379 3.84 49.40 -34.54
C ASN A 379 3.28 48.17 -35.26
N THR A 380 2.17 48.35 -35.99
CA THR A 380 1.54 47.31 -36.82
C THR A 380 1.71 47.66 -38.30
N GLY A 381 1.76 46.66 -39.17
CA GLY A 381 1.88 46.87 -40.61
C GLY A 381 1.88 45.57 -41.41
N HIS A 382 1.96 45.68 -42.73
CA HIS A 382 1.95 44.54 -43.64
C HIS A 382 3.25 43.73 -43.51
N GLY A 383 3.17 42.40 -43.38
CA GLY A 383 4.32 41.52 -43.12
C GLY A 383 5.40 41.47 -44.23
N SER A 384 5.15 42.10 -45.37
CA SER A 384 6.16 42.28 -46.43
C SER A 384 7.04 43.53 -46.23
N GLN A 385 6.78 44.32 -45.19
CA GLN A 385 7.53 45.52 -44.84
C GLN A 385 8.31 45.28 -43.55
N PHE A 386 9.53 45.83 -43.46
CA PHE A 386 10.34 45.82 -42.25
C PHE A 386 9.86 46.94 -41.32
N ILE A 387 8.76 46.70 -40.62
CA ILE A 387 8.19 47.65 -39.67
C ILE A 387 9.05 47.64 -38.41
N GLU A 388 9.62 48.80 -38.05
CA GLU A 388 10.41 48.96 -36.83
C GLU A 388 9.53 49.27 -35.61
N GLY A 389 10.03 48.94 -34.42
CA GLY A 389 9.38 49.22 -33.15
C GLY A 389 8.15 48.34 -32.91
N THR A 390 8.17 47.11 -33.42
CA THR A 390 7.09 46.14 -33.18
C THR A 390 7.04 45.72 -31.71
N ALA A 391 5.91 45.16 -31.29
CA ALA A 391 5.75 44.70 -29.91
C ALA A 391 6.78 43.60 -29.57
N ILE A 392 7.09 42.72 -30.52
CA ILE A 392 8.08 41.65 -30.39
C ILE A 392 9.49 42.21 -30.26
N GLU A 393 9.90 43.17 -31.11
CA GLU A 393 11.23 43.79 -31.03
C GLU A 393 11.47 44.42 -29.67
N LYS A 394 10.46 45.07 -29.09
CA LYS A 394 10.55 45.70 -27.76
C LYS A 394 10.50 44.68 -26.62
N LEU A 395 9.87 43.53 -26.81
CA LEU A 395 9.78 42.48 -25.80
C LEU A 395 11.04 41.61 -25.77
N PHE A 396 11.75 41.50 -26.89
CA PHE A 396 12.94 40.64 -27.01
C PHE A 396 14.02 40.94 -25.97
N PRO A 397 14.42 42.20 -25.70
CA PRO A 397 15.39 42.51 -24.64
C PRO A 397 14.91 42.13 -23.24
N VAL A 398 13.59 42.19 -22.97
CA VAL A 398 13.01 41.77 -21.68
C VAL A 398 13.14 40.26 -21.52
N ILE A 399 12.86 39.49 -22.57
CA ILE A 399 13.02 38.03 -22.57
C ILE A 399 14.49 37.66 -22.34
N GLU A 400 15.41 38.33 -23.04
CA GLU A 400 16.84 38.10 -22.88
C GLU A 400 17.29 38.34 -21.44
N GLU A 401 16.88 39.45 -20.81
CA GLU A 401 17.24 39.76 -19.43
C GLU A 401 16.67 38.73 -18.43
N VAL A 402 15.40 38.32 -18.60
CA VAL A 402 14.79 37.28 -17.74
C VAL A 402 15.53 35.94 -17.89
N MET A 403 15.94 35.58 -19.10
CA MET A 403 16.71 34.35 -19.34
C MET A 403 18.13 34.43 -18.76
N ASN A 404 18.78 35.59 -18.84
CA ASN A 404 20.07 35.84 -18.19
C ASN A 404 19.97 35.72 -16.67
N LEU A 405 18.94 36.32 -16.06
CA LEU A 405 18.68 36.18 -14.63
C LEU A 405 18.44 34.72 -14.25
N ARG A 406 17.63 33.98 -15.01
CA ARG A 406 17.39 32.55 -14.80
C ARG A 406 18.69 31.75 -14.80
N GLU A 407 19.59 32.02 -15.75
CA GLU A 407 20.88 31.34 -15.82
C GLU A 407 21.77 31.68 -14.62
N GLN A 408 21.81 32.94 -14.19
CA GLN A 408 22.53 33.35 -12.98
C GLN A 408 22.01 32.61 -11.73
N GLU A 409 20.70 32.53 -11.54
CA GLU A 409 20.10 31.79 -10.42
C GLU A 409 20.35 30.28 -10.51
N ARG A 410 20.33 29.70 -11.72
CA ARG A 410 20.69 28.29 -11.93
C ARG A 410 22.11 28.00 -11.50
N GLN A 411 23.07 28.88 -11.83
CA GLN A 411 24.47 28.72 -11.41
C GLN A 411 24.63 28.80 -9.89
N LYS A 412 23.91 29.73 -9.23
CA LYS A 412 23.88 29.81 -7.76
C LYS A 412 23.36 28.51 -7.14
N LEU A 413 22.27 27.95 -7.69
CA LEU A 413 21.70 26.69 -7.21
C LEU A 413 22.68 25.52 -7.38
N LEU A 414 23.37 25.42 -8.51
CA LEU A 414 24.37 24.37 -8.75
C LEU A 414 25.57 24.50 -7.80
N ALA A 415 26.00 25.72 -7.48
CA ALA A 415 27.07 25.96 -6.52
C ALA A 415 26.70 25.55 -5.08
N LEU A 416 25.41 25.56 -4.71
CA LEU A 416 24.93 25.08 -3.41
C LEU A 416 24.92 23.54 -3.30
N ASN A 417 24.84 22.83 -4.43
CA ASN A 417 24.67 21.38 -4.50
C ASN A 417 26.00 20.58 -4.56
N ASP A 418 27.12 21.16 -4.11
CA ASP A 418 28.44 20.49 -4.15
C ASP A 418 28.64 19.35 -3.13
N GLY A 419 27.62 18.97 -2.35
CA GLY A 419 27.61 17.68 -1.66
C GLY A 419 26.88 17.55 -0.32
N SER A 420 26.13 18.54 0.16
CA SER A 420 25.56 18.48 1.53
C SER A 420 24.04 18.41 1.66
N LEU A 421 23.26 18.69 0.62
CA LEU A 421 21.79 18.73 0.71
C LEU A 421 21.13 18.02 -0.48
N ASN A 422 21.04 16.69 -0.38
CA ASN A 422 20.19 15.89 -1.26
C ASN A 422 18.72 16.07 -0.87
N LEU A 423 18.08 17.07 -1.47
CA LEU A 423 16.62 17.11 -1.67
C LEU A 423 16.37 17.01 -3.17
N LYS A 424 16.55 15.80 -3.70
CA LYS A 424 16.01 15.38 -5.00
C LYS A 424 14.97 14.31 -4.76
#